data_AF-A0A3N7HNL6-F1
#
_entry.id   AF-A0A3N7HNL6-F1
#
_cell.length_a   1.000
_cell.length_b   1.000
_cell.length_c   1.000
_cell.angle_alpha   90.00
_cell.angle_beta   90.00
_cell.angle_gamma   90.00
#
_symmetry.space_group_name_H-M   'P 1'
#
loop_
_entity.id
_entity.type
_entity.pdbx_description
1 polymer ?
#
loop_
_entity_poly.entity_id
_entity_poly.type
_entity_poly.pdbx_seq_one_letter_code
_entity_poly.pdbx_strand_id
1 'polypeptide(L)'
;MLEAAMQRLTNLFSVLNDMEPICVLNHVFVLREYMREGILGNFRRRLLAVLKADNDLQRPSVLESLIHRHLNIVYLAEQHISMDLTHGIQEVLLIEAFSGPVSSLHLFEKPAEQLTGSATEVVCNWYIENIVKDVSGAGILFTPIHKCFKSTRPVGGYFAELVTDLRELQAFVRVFGGYGVDRLDRMMREHTAALLNCIDTSLRSNHEVLEAVAGSMHSGDRIEREACSRQNVDLDTVIGFCIEGGQALAFDQLLAEAAGVVLDEGAPLIYSLLSGVVKHIPEEISEKKEIRRIRGVANSLNIVGDHDSEWIRSILEDVGGANDGSWTLLPYLFATFMTSKIWNTTGFNVDTGGFKNNIHCLARCMNAVIAGSELVRLEREHQQRQQSLSNGHLDEALDPEIHSRLSAEASIKSAMQLFVKFATGIVLDSWSEANRSNLVAKLIFLDQLCEISPYLPRSSLEAYVPYAILRSIYSQYYSNSPSMPLALLSVSPRHSPAVSLSHTSPAVNHFYDMDSGSLRSTDNKHRNVPRSGPLDYSSSRKVKLVEGSTSGSTGRSPLPRFAVSRSGPLMYK
;
A
#
# COMPACT_ATOMS: atom_id res chain seq x y z
N MET A 1 5.77 4.69 41.70
CA MET A 1 6.72 3.86 40.90
C MET A 1 7.53 4.72 39.94
N LEU A 2 6.90 5.54 39.09
CA LEU A 2 7.59 6.41 38.12
C LEU A 2 8.60 7.37 38.77
N GLU A 3 8.20 8.10 39.83
CA GLU A 3 9.07 9.03 40.58
C GLU A 3 10.33 8.34 41.11
N ALA A 4 10.19 7.13 41.67
CA ALA A 4 11.33 6.36 42.16
C ALA A 4 12.27 5.89 41.02
N ALA A 5 11.74 5.70 39.81
CA ALA A 5 12.57 5.43 38.63
C ALA A 5 13.28 6.70 38.16
N MET A 6 12.60 7.86 38.12
CA MET A 6 13.19 9.16 37.80
C MET A 6 14.32 9.52 38.78
N GLN A 7 14.08 9.44 40.09
CA GLN A 7 15.10 9.74 41.10
C GLN A 7 16.34 8.85 40.96
N ARG A 8 16.16 7.56 40.67
CA ARG A 8 17.29 6.64 40.41
C ARG A 8 18.04 7.01 39.15
N LEU A 9 17.34 7.42 38.10
CA LEU A 9 17.91 7.84 36.82
C LEU A 9 18.72 9.14 36.99
N THR A 10 18.15 10.17 37.61
CA THR A 10 18.84 11.44 37.89
C THR A 10 20.06 11.24 38.79
N ASN A 11 19.97 10.41 39.83
CA ASN A 11 21.12 10.08 40.68
C ASN A 11 22.23 9.37 39.89
N LEU A 12 21.87 8.41 39.03
CA LEU A 12 22.83 7.72 38.15
C LEU A 12 23.47 8.70 37.15
N PHE A 13 22.69 9.62 36.59
CA PHE A 13 23.16 10.59 35.62
C PHE A 13 24.12 11.63 36.22
N SER A 14 23.85 12.11 37.44
CA SER A 14 24.82 12.93 38.19
C SER A 14 26.17 12.21 38.32
N VAL A 15 26.15 10.96 38.81
CA VAL A 15 27.38 10.16 38.95
C VAL A 15 28.07 9.95 37.60
N LEU A 16 27.34 9.70 36.52
CA LEU A 16 27.94 9.50 35.19
C LEU A 16 28.55 10.76 34.58
N ASN A 17 28.04 11.96 34.91
CA ASN A 17 28.63 13.23 34.48
C ASN A 17 29.91 13.55 35.26
N ASP A 18 29.94 13.26 36.57
CA ASP A 18 31.06 13.57 37.47
C ASP A 18 32.25 12.58 37.34
N MET A 19 32.05 11.43 36.68
CA MET A 19 33.06 10.38 36.54
C MET A 19 34.06 10.66 35.41
N GLU A 20 35.33 10.88 35.79
CA GLU A 20 36.45 10.93 34.86
C GLU A 20 36.70 9.59 34.14
N PRO A 21 37.34 9.59 32.95
CA PRO A 21 37.72 8.37 32.24
C PRO A 21 38.62 7.46 33.08
N ILE A 22 38.26 6.18 33.18
CA ILE A 22 39.02 5.21 33.98
C ILE A 22 40.18 4.67 33.14
N CYS A 23 41.42 4.97 33.53
CA CYS A 23 42.62 4.43 32.89
C CYS A 23 43.01 3.08 33.52
N VAL A 24 43.01 2.00 32.73
CA VAL A 24 43.50 0.67 33.15
C VAL A 24 44.57 0.22 32.16
N LEU A 25 45.81 0.13 32.62
CA LEU A 25 46.99 -0.10 31.78
C LEU A 25 47.04 0.95 30.65
N ASN A 26 47.07 0.51 29.38
CA ASN A 26 47.11 1.39 28.21
C ASN A 26 45.71 1.65 27.61
N HIS A 27 44.63 1.40 28.35
CA HIS A 27 43.25 1.57 27.89
C HIS A 27 42.51 2.63 28.72
N VAL A 28 41.81 3.52 28.03
CA VAL A 28 40.95 4.55 28.62
C VAL A 28 39.49 4.13 28.47
N PHE A 29 38.79 3.98 29.59
CA PHE A 29 37.38 3.57 29.63
C PHE A 29 36.49 4.78 29.91
N VAL A 30 35.64 5.11 28.95
CA VAL A 30 34.67 6.21 29.08
C VAL A 30 33.28 5.62 29.35
N LEU A 31 32.88 5.63 30.62
CA LEU A 31 31.63 4.99 31.09
C LEU A 31 30.37 5.54 30.40
N ARG A 32 30.36 6.83 30.06
CA ARG A 32 29.21 7.44 29.36
C ARG A 32 28.99 6.85 27.96
N GLU A 33 30.04 6.56 27.19
CA GLU A 33 29.88 5.95 25.86
C GLU A 33 29.35 4.51 25.98
N TYR A 34 29.81 3.76 26.98
CA TYR A 34 29.28 2.42 27.25
C TYR A 34 27.79 2.45 27.63
N MET A 35 27.36 3.45 28.41
CA MET A 35 25.96 3.65 28.75
C MET A 35 25.12 4.09 27.54
N ARG A 36 25.64 4.97 26.68
CA ARG A 36 25.02 5.34 25.38
C ARG A 36 24.73 4.09 24.57
N GLU A 37 25.76 3.29 24.26
CA GLU A 37 25.62 2.05 23.48
C GLU A 37 24.64 1.05 24.13
N GLY A 38 24.64 0.95 25.47
CA GLY A 38 23.69 0.12 26.21
C GLY A 38 22.23 0.58 26.06
N ILE A 39 21.98 1.89 26.06
CA ILE A 39 20.66 2.49 25.85
C ILE A 39 20.21 2.27 24.41
N LEU A 40 21.06 2.59 23.42
CA LEU A 40 20.75 2.43 21.99
C LEU A 40 20.52 0.98 21.60
N GLY A 41 21.35 0.05 22.07
CA GLY A 41 21.17 -1.39 21.88
C GLY A 41 19.93 -1.95 22.58
N ASN A 42 19.44 -1.31 23.65
CA ASN A 42 18.15 -1.64 24.27
C ASN A 42 16.96 -1.06 23.48
N PHE A 43 17.09 0.17 22.95
CA PHE A 43 16.10 0.76 22.05
C PHE A 43 15.92 -0.10 20.79
N ARG A 44 17.00 -0.42 20.08
CA ARG A 44 16.99 -1.27 18.87
C ARG A 44 16.27 -2.61 19.09
N ARG A 45 16.62 -3.32 20.17
CA ARG A 45 15.98 -4.61 20.51
C ARG A 45 14.50 -4.47 20.85
N ARG A 46 14.10 -3.36 21.50
CA ARG A 46 12.69 -3.08 21.82
C ARG A 46 11.89 -2.68 20.59
N LEU A 47 12.47 -1.91 19.68
CA LEU A 47 11.86 -1.54 18.40
C LEU A 47 11.49 -2.81 17.61
N LEU A 48 12.45 -3.71 17.39
CA LEU A 48 12.23 -4.97 16.67
C LEU A 48 11.24 -5.92 17.40
N ALA A 49 11.29 -5.98 18.73
CA ALA A 49 10.36 -6.81 19.51
C ALA A 49 8.92 -6.26 19.54
N VAL A 50 8.74 -4.94 19.49
CA VAL A 50 7.41 -4.32 19.36
C VAL A 50 6.87 -4.46 17.94
N LEU A 51 7.74 -4.43 16.94
CA LEU A 51 7.35 -4.53 15.53
C LEU A 51 6.70 -5.87 15.18
N LYS A 52 7.26 -6.97 15.71
CA LYS A 52 6.85 -8.35 15.44
C LYS A 52 6.43 -9.04 16.74
N ALA A 53 5.17 -8.86 17.12
CA ALA A 53 4.57 -9.54 18.27
C ALA A 53 3.80 -10.78 17.77
N ASP A 54 4.15 -11.97 18.25
CA ASP A 54 3.43 -13.24 17.97
C ASP A 54 3.15 -13.54 16.48
N ASN A 55 4.08 -13.15 15.59
CA ASN A 55 4.02 -13.17 14.11
C ASN A 55 3.12 -12.12 13.44
N ASP A 56 2.48 -11.25 14.21
CA ASP A 56 1.72 -10.11 13.69
C ASP A 56 2.58 -8.85 13.57
N LEU A 57 2.26 -8.02 12.58
CA LEU A 57 2.78 -6.67 12.46
C LEU A 57 2.03 -5.74 13.42
N GLN A 58 2.77 -5.00 14.25
CA GLN A 58 2.18 -3.94 15.07
C GLN A 58 1.71 -2.77 14.19
N ARG A 59 0.47 -2.30 14.39
CA ARG A 59 -0.11 -1.15 13.68
C ARG A 59 0.86 0.06 13.64
N PRO A 60 1.14 0.63 12.45
CA PRO A 60 2.10 1.74 12.31
C PRO A 60 1.83 2.93 13.23
N SER A 61 0.58 3.35 13.40
CA SER A 61 0.20 4.47 14.28
C SER A 61 0.55 4.24 15.77
N VAL A 62 0.51 2.98 16.20
CA VAL A 62 0.90 2.58 17.56
C VAL A 62 2.42 2.58 17.69
N LEU A 63 3.14 2.09 16.67
CA LEU A 63 4.59 2.11 16.61
C LEU A 63 5.13 3.55 16.62
N GLU A 64 4.57 4.43 15.80
CA GLU A 64 4.84 5.86 15.75
C GLU A 64 4.67 6.51 17.14
N SER A 65 3.54 6.25 17.81
CA SER A 65 3.25 6.76 19.15
C SER A 65 4.24 6.27 20.21
N LEU A 66 4.67 5.00 20.12
CA LEU A 66 5.68 4.43 21.03
C LEU A 66 7.08 5.03 20.80
N ILE A 67 7.47 5.29 19.54
CA ILE A 67 8.74 5.96 19.20
C ILE A 67 8.73 7.41 19.72
N HIS A 68 7.68 8.19 19.45
CA HIS A 68 7.53 9.55 19.97
C HIS A 68 7.55 9.59 21.51
N ARG A 69 6.89 8.64 22.17
CA ARG A 69 6.94 8.52 23.63
C ARG A 69 8.36 8.21 24.13
N HIS A 70 9.14 7.41 23.41
CA HIS A 70 10.52 7.11 23.78
C HIS A 70 11.43 8.33 23.58
N LEU A 71 11.33 9.03 22.44
CA LEU A 71 12.04 10.29 22.18
C LEU A 71 11.78 11.33 23.27
N ASN A 72 10.52 11.51 23.69
CA ASN A 72 10.19 12.42 24.80
C ASN A 72 10.87 12.04 26.13
N ILE A 73 11.06 10.75 26.41
CA ILE A 73 11.81 10.29 27.60
C ILE A 73 13.31 10.59 27.44
N VAL A 74 13.83 10.51 26.21
CA VAL A 74 15.24 10.79 25.91
C VAL A 74 15.56 12.28 25.96
N TYR A 75 14.72 13.15 25.42
CA TYR A 75 14.88 14.59 25.57
C TYR A 75 14.89 15.04 27.04
N LEU A 76 14.10 14.39 27.90
CA LEU A 76 14.14 14.61 29.36
C LEU A 76 15.39 14.02 30.02
N ALA A 77 15.97 12.94 29.46
CA ALA A 77 17.20 12.36 29.94
C ALA A 77 18.42 13.25 29.63
N GLU A 78 18.53 13.74 28.39
CA GLU A 78 19.64 14.60 27.91
C GLU A 78 19.75 15.92 28.69
N GLN A 79 18.64 16.45 29.23
CA GLN A 79 18.67 17.61 30.14
C GLN A 79 19.47 17.36 31.43
N HIS A 80 19.73 16.09 31.77
CA HIS A 80 20.43 15.66 32.98
C HIS A 80 21.73 14.89 32.70
N ILE A 81 22.04 14.57 31.45
CA ILE A 81 23.25 13.81 31.09
C ILE A 81 23.89 14.30 29.80
N SER A 82 25.20 14.49 29.83
CA SER A 82 25.99 14.91 28.66
C SER A 82 26.28 13.71 27.74
N MET A 83 25.22 13.17 27.14
CA MET A 83 25.25 12.12 26.11
C MET A 83 24.39 12.56 24.92
N ASP A 84 24.86 12.28 23.71
CA ASP A 84 24.05 12.42 22.50
C ASP A 84 23.27 11.11 22.25
N LEU A 85 22.09 11.02 22.88
CA LEU A 85 21.14 9.92 22.77
C LEU A 85 20.15 10.15 21.63
N THR A 86 19.79 11.40 21.36
CA THR A 86 18.90 11.83 20.28
C THR A 86 19.49 11.46 18.93
N HIS A 87 20.75 11.81 18.64
CA HIS A 87 21.41 11.39 17.40
C HIS A 87 21.55 9.87 17.36
N GLY A 88 21.91 9.23 18.48
CA GLY A 88 22.02 7.77 18.55
C GLY A 88 20.72 7.02 18.23
N ILE A 89 19.56 7.58 18.61
CA ILE A 89 18.25 7.02 18.24
C ILE A 89 17.94 7.26 16.77
N GLN A 90 18.30 8.43 16.22
CA GLN A 90 18.19 8.69 14.78
C GLN A 90 19.09 7.74 13.98
N GLU A 91 20.32 7.46 14.43
CA GLU A 91 21.21 6.45 13.83
C GLU A 91 20.56 5.06 13.85
N VAL A 92 20.00 4.61 14.98
CA VAL A 92 19.32 3.31 15.08
C VAL A 92 18.08 3.24 14.18
N LEU A 93 17.24 4.27 14.17
CA LEU A 93 16.06 4.34 13.31
C LEU A 93 16.47 4.31 11.83
N LEU A 94 17.49 5.07 11.44
CA LEU A 94 18.02 5.09 10.07
C LEU A 94 18.58 3.72 9.67
N ILE A 95 19.38 3.06 10.52
CA ILE A 95 19.93 1.73 10.26
C ILE A 95 18.82 0.67 10.08
N GLU A 96 17.74 0.76 10.86
CA GLU A 96 16.60 -0.17 10.75
C GLU A 96 15.63 0.19 9.61
N ALA A 97 15.61 1.44 9.16
CA ALA A 97 14.82 1.91 8.03
C ALA A 97 15.51 1.67 6.67
N PHE A 98 16.85 1.72 6.63
CA PHE A 98 17.66 1.76 5.41
C PHE A 98 17.44 0.57 4.48
N SER A 99 17.12 0.83 3.22
CA SER A 99 16.81 -0.18 2.20
C SER A 99 17.76 -0.21 0.99
N GLY A 100 18.85 0.57 1.08
CA GLY A 100 19.76 0.89 -0.02
C GLY A 100 19.60 2.34 -0.50
N PRO A 101 20.27 2.70 -1.61
CA PRO A 101 20.01 3.93 -2.35
C PRO A 101 18.56 3.94 -2.87
N VAL A 102 17.86 5.07 -2.72
CA VAL A 102 16.49 5.23 -3.26
C VAL A 102 16.54 5.14 -4.78
N SER A 103 15.77 4.21 -5.34
CA SER A 103 15.82 3.73 -6.71
C SER A 103 15.56 4.84 -7.74
N SER A 104 14.66 5.78 -7.42
CA SER A 104 14.30 6.92 -8.26
C SER A 104 15.33 8.07 -8.22
N LEU A 105 16.14 8.16 -7.16
CA LEU A 105 17.07 9.28 -6.91
C LEU A 105 18.53 8.94 -7.24
N HIS A 106 18.99 7.73 -6.94
CA HIS A 106 20.41 7.38 -6.94
C HIS A 106 20.79 6.41 -8.07
N LEU A 107 21.71 6.83 -8.94
CA LEU A 107 22.37 5.96 -9.91
C LEU A 107 23.66 5.38 -9.30
N PHE A 108 23.71 4.08 -9.07
CA PHE A 108 24.95 3.38 -8.73
C PHE A 108 25.14 2.14 -9.61
N GLU A 109 26.34 2.00 -10.17
CA GLU A 109 26.74 0.80 -10.91
C GLU A 109 26.97 -0.35 -9.93
N LYS A 110 26.12 -1.39 -10.06
CA LYS A 110 26.05 -2.66 -9.31
C LYS A 110 25.22 -2.61 -8.01
N PRO A 111 24.16 -3.45 -7.92
CA PRO A 111 23.64 -3.88 -6.64
C PRO A 111 24.64 -4.88 -6.03
N ALA A 112 25.52 -4.40 -5.15
CA ALA A 112 26.05 -5.27 -4.11
C ALA A 112 24.86 -5.73 -3.23
N GLU A 113 24.97 -6.89 -2.58
CA GLU A 113 23.97 -7.36 -1.60
C GLU A 113 23.87 -6.35 -0.45
N GLN A 114 22.91 -5.43 -0.56
CA GLN A 114 22.71 -4.37 0.41
C GLN A 114 21.93 -4.92 1.59
N LEU A 115 22.61 -5.00 2.73
CA LEU A 115 22.02 -5.31 4.04
C LEU A 115 20.89 -4.31 4.32
N THR A 116 19.67 -4.76 4.08
CA THR A 116 18.44 -4.01 4.37
C THR A 116 18.21 -4.01 5.88
N GLY A 117 17.70 -2.89 6.41
CA GLY A 117 17.30 -2.77 7.80
C GLY A 117 16.25 -3.82 8.16
N SER A 118 16.47 -4.52 9.28
CA SER A 118 15.65 -5.68 9.65
C SER A 118 14.20 -5.27 9.93
N ALA A 119 13.97 -4.06 10.46
CA ALA A 119 12.63 -3.52 10.63
C ALA A 119 11.91 -3.31 9.28
N THR A 120 12.51 -2.54 8.35
CA THR A 120 11.91 -2.30 7.02
C THR A 120 11.62 -3.60 6.28
N GLU A 121 12.55 -4.58 6.30
CA GLU A 121 12.34 -5.87 5.65
C GLU A 121 11.12 -6.62 6.23
N VAL A 122 11.00 -6.69 7.56
CA VAL A 122 9.86 -7.35 8.22
C VAL A 122 8.53 -6.69 7.88
N VAL A 123 8.46 -5.35 7.85
CA VAL A 123 7.21 -4.63 7.54
C VAL A 123 6.82 -4.78 6.07
N CYS A 124 7.76 -4.56 5.15
CA CYS A 124 7.45 -4.62 3.72
C CYS A 124 7.09 -6.05 3.28
N ASN A 125 7.79 -7.07 3.79
CA ASN A 125 7.41 -8.47 3.56
C ASN A 125 5.99 -8.75 4.07
N TRP A 126 5.63 -8.26 5.27
CA TRP A 126 4.29 -8.45 5.82
C TRP A 126 3.20 -7.84 4.92
N TYR A 127 3.35 -6.59 4.48
CA TYR A 127 2.38 -5.95 3.57
C TYR A 127 2.25 -6.70 2.24
N ILE A 128 3.37 -7.12 1.64
CA ILE A 128 3.37 -7.83 0.36
C ILE A 128 2.70 -9.19 0.46
N GLU A 129 3.01 -9.99 1.47
CA GLU A 129 2.44 -11.34 1.65
C GLU A 129 0.95 -11.29 2.04
N ASN A 130 0.56 -10.33 2.88
CA ASN A 130 -0.73 -10.36 3.55
C ASN A 130 -1.78 -9.40 2.98
N ILE A 131 -1.38 -8.27 2.37
CA ILE A 131 -2.28 -7.31 1.74
C ILE A 131 -2.27 -7.45 0.23
N VAL A 132 -1.08 -7.46 -0.39
CA VAL A 132 -0.98 -7.46 -1.86
C VAL A 132 -1.25 -8.85 -2.45
N LYS A 133 -0.60 -9.90 -1.92
CA LYS A 133 -0.71 -11.28 -2.41
C LYS A 133 -1.80 -12.12 -1.74
N ASP A 134 -2.42 -11.62 -0.67
CA ASP A 134 -3.38 -12.32 0.21
C ASP A 134 -3.05 -13.82 0.42
N VAL A 135 -1.81 -14.13 0.80
CA VAL A 135 -1.34 -15.52 1.00
C VAL A 135 -2.17 -16.26 2.07
N SER A 136 -2.79 -15.51 2.99
CA SER A 136 -3.66 -16.02 4.04
C SER A 136 -5.10 -16.36 3.58
N GLY A 137 -5.53 -15.90 2.40
CA GLY A 137 -6.92 -16.01 1.95
C GLY A 137 -7.91 -15.28 2.89
N ALA A 138 -7.53 -14.08 3.34
CA ALA A 138 -8.34 -13.21 4.18
C ALA A 138 -9.46 -12.50 3.40
N GLY A 139 -9.44 -12.55 2.08
CA GLY A 139 -10.42 -11.90 1.20
C GLY A 139 -10.20 -10.40 1.21
N ILE A 140 -9.02 -9.96 0.76
CA ILE A 140 -8.65 -8.54 0.65
C ILE A 140 -9.50 -7.85 -0.43
N LEU A 141 -10.14 -6.74 -0.07
CA LEU A 141 -11.06 -5.95 -0.90
C LEU A 141 -10.65 -4.48 -0.90
N PHE A 142 -10.29 -3.93 -2.05
CA PHE A 142 -10.05 -2.48 -2.17
C PHE A 142 -11.38 -1.72 -2.06
N THR A 143 -11.43 -0.68 -1.23
CA THR A 143 -12.62 0.15 -1.02
C THR A 143 -12.36 1.61 -1.43
N PRO A 144 -12.65 2.00 -2.69
CA PRO A 144 -12.37 3.34 -3.21
C PRO A 144 -12.89 4.49 -2.32
N ILE A 145 -14.12 4.41 -1.83
CA ILE A 145 -14.75 5.47 -1.02
C ILE A 145 -14.01 5.74 0.29
N HIS A 146 -13.39 4.71 0.88
CA HIS A 146 -12.69 4.83 2.16
C HIS A 146 -11.16 4.93 1.98
N LYS A 147 -10.64 4.90 0.75
CA LYS A 147 -9.19 4.90 0.45
C LYS A 147 -8.40 3.89 1.29
N CYS A 148 -8.92 2.66 1.41
CA CYS A 148 -8.29 1.60 2.19
C CYS A 148 -8.63 0.21 1.64
N PHE A 149 -7.94 -0.82 2.13
CA PHE A 149 -8.28 -2.21 1.90
C PHE A 149 -9.00 -2.78 3.12
N LYS A 150 -10.12 -3.47 2.87
CA LYS A 150 -10.85 -4.23 3.88
C LYS A 150 -10.55 -5.71 3.72
N SER A 151 -10.73 -6.49 4.78
CA SER A 151 -10.57 -7.95 4.73
C SER A 151 -11.80 -8.63 5.32
N THR A 152 -12.19 -9.77 4.76
CA THR A 152 -13.32 -10.57 5.32
C THR A 152 -12.93 -11.32 6.59
N ARG A 153 -11.62 -11.56 6.77
CA ARG A 153 -11.03 -12.21 7.95
C ARG A 153 -9.88 -11.35 8.49
N PRO A 154 -9.47 -11.54 9.76
CA PRO A 154 -8.25 -10.96 10.28
C PRO A 154 -7.03 -11.38 9.43
N VAL A 155 -6.21 -10.40 9.13
CA VAL A 155 -4.93 -10.49 8.46
C VAL A 155 -3.89 -10.51 9.57
N GLY A 156 -3.60 -11.72 10.08
CA GLY A 156 -2.99 -11.85 11.40
C GLY A 156 -3.94 -11.30 12.49
N GLY A 157 -3.42 -10.48 13.40
CA GLY A 157 -4.15 -9.92 14.54
C GLY A 157 -5.12 -8.76 14.25
N TYR A 158 -5.15 -8.23 13.02
CA TYR A 158 -5.95 -7.06 12.66
C TYR A 158 -6.71 -7.26 11.34
N PHE A 159 -7.84 -6.58 11.13
CA PHE A 159 -8.42 -6.46 9.79
C PHE A 159 -7.59 -5.49 8.93
N ALA A 160 -7.55 -5.70 7.61
CA ALA A 160 -6.74 -4.90 6.69
C ALA A 160 -7.01 -3.38 6.80
N GLU A 161 -8.23 -2.97 7.15
CA GLU A 161 -8.61 -1.56 7.29
C GLU A 161 -7.89 -0.86 8.46
N LEU A 162 -7.40 -1.62 9.44
CA LEU A 162 -6.66 -1.08 10.60
C LEU A 162 -5.14 -0.91 10.35
N VAL A 163 -4.67 -1.25 9.14
CA VAL A 163 -3.26 -1.16 8.72
C VAL A 163 -3.05 -0.56 7.32
N THR A 164 -4.10 -0.44 6.51
CA THR A 164 -4.09 0.13 5.15
C THR A 164 -4.91 1.41 4.99
N ASP A 165 -5.56 1.90 6.06
CA ASP A 165 -6.12 3.26 6.07
C ASP A 165 -5.01 4.28 5.80
N LEU A 166 -5.34 5.37 5.10
CA LEU A 166 -4.39 6.42 4.71
C LEU A 166 -3.60 6.95 5.92
N ARG A 167 -4.22 6.99 7.10
CA ARG A 167 -3.56 7.42 8.35
C ARG A 167 -2.52 6.43 8.87
N GLU A 168 -2.72 5.13 8.67
CA GLU A 168 -1.76 4.09 9.03
C GLU A 168 -0.60 4.06 8.02
N LEU A 169 -0.88 4.27 6.74
CA LEU A 169 0.16 4.44 5.72
C LEU A 169 1.00 5.70 5.97
N GLN A 170 0.38 6.84 6.35
CA GLN A 170 1.11 8.04 6.79
C GLN A 170 2.01 7.74 8.00
N ALA A 171 1.52 7.01 9.01
CA ALA A 171 2.33 6.60 10.15
C ALA A 171 3.49 5.67 9.75
N PHE A 172 3.28 4.75 8.80
CA PHE A 172 4.34 3.94 8.21
C PHE A 172 5.41 4.82 7.53
N VAL A 173 5.00 5.78 6.70
CA VAL A 173 5.95 6.71 6.05
C VAL A 173 6.71 7.56 7.07
N ARG A 174 6.07 8.05 8.14
CA ARG A 174 6.77 8.82 9.20
C ARG A 174 7.79 7.98 9.97
N VAL A 175 7.58 6.67 10.12
CA VAL A 175 8.51 5.77 10.83
C VAL A 175 9.66 5.28 9.95
N PHE A 176 9.40 4.92 8.68
CA PHE A 176 10.40 4.31 7.80
C PHE A 176 10.94 5.23 6.69
N GLY A 177 10.34 6.42 6.52
CA GLY A 177 10.72 7.42 5.54
C GLY A 177 10.65 6.93 4.09
N GLY A 178 11.33 7.66 3.21
CA GLY A 178 11.43 7.29 1.79
C GLY A 178 12.10 5.94 1.55
N TYR A 179 12.95 5.44 2.47
CA TYR A 179 13.57 4.12 2.37
C TYR A 179 12.55 2.97 2.50
N GLY A 180 11.59 3.10 3.43
CA GLY A 180 10.50 2.14 3.57
C GLY A 180 9.55 2.16 2.36
N VAL A 181 9.22 3.36 1.86
CA VAL A 181 8.41 3.55 0.66
C VAL A 181 9.07 2.92 -0.57
N ASP A 182 10.34 3.25 -0.85
CA ASP A 182 11.10 2.70 -1.98
C ASP A 182 11.22 1.17 -1.93
N ARG A 183 11.41 0.60 -0.73
CA ARG A 183 11.44 -0.85 -0.56
C ARG A 183 10.10 -1.49 -0.89
N LEU A 184 9.00 -0.91 -0.41
CA LEU A 184 7.66 -1.43 -0.63
C LEU A 184 7.25 -1.28 -2.11
N ASP A 185 7.49 -0.11 -2.71
CA ASP A 185 7.32 0.16 -4.15
C ASP A 185 8.07 -0.90 -4.99
N ARG A 186 9.38 -1.08 -4.76
CA ARG A 186 10.18 -2.10 -5.47
C ARG A 186 9.60 -3.51 -5.37
N MET A 187 9.15 -3.94 -4.19
CA MET A 187 8.53 -5.26 -4.03
C MET A 187 7.16 -5.37 -4.72
N MET A 188 6.39 -4.28 -4.80
CA MET A 188 5.14 -4.22 -5.57
C MET A 188 5.40 -4.21 -7.08
N ARG A 189 6.45 -3.52 -7.55
CA ARG A 189 6.91 -3.54 -8.95
C ARG A 189 7.36 -4.93 -9.37
N GLU A 190 8.17 -5.63 -8.56
CA GLU A 190 8.60 -7.01 -8.81
C GLU A 190 7.41 -7.97 -8.95
N HIS A 191 6.38 -7.81 -8.11
CA HIS A 191 5.15 -8.60 -8.20
C HIS A 191 4.30 -8.23 -9.42
N THR A 192 4.11 -6.94 -9.69
CA THR A 192 3.34 -6.45 -10.84
C THR A 192 4.00 -6.80 -12.16
N ALA A 193 5.34 -6.76 -12.23
CA ALA A 193 6.14 -7.26 -13.34
C ALA A 193 5.83 -8.73 -13.66
N ALA A 194 5.71 -9.59 -12.64
CA ALA A 194 5.34 -10.98 -12.84
C ALA A 194 3.93 -11.12 -13.44
N LEU A 195 2.96 -10.33 -12.94
CA LEU A 195 1.59 -10.31 -13.47
C LEU A 195 1.52 -9.80 -14.92
N LEU A 196 2.27 -8.75 -15.26
CA LEU A 196 2.38 -8.21 -16.62
C LEU A 196 3.02 -9.23 -17.58
N ASN A 197 4.02 -10.00 -17.13
CA ASN A 197 4.59 -11.09 -17.91
C ASN A 197 3.61 -12.25 -18.13
N CYS A 198 2.73 -12.54 -17.16
CA CYS A 198 1.62 -13.48 -17.37
C CYS A 198 0.64 -12.96 -18.43
N ILE A 199 0.29 -11.67 -18.42
CA ILE A 199 -0.55 -11.04 -19.45
C ILE A 199 0.13 -11.09 -20.83
N ASP A 200 1.42 -10.78 -20.95
CA ASP A 200 2.19 -10.92 -22.20
C ASP A 200 2.16 -12.36 -22.73
N THR A 201 2.38 -13.33 -21.85
CA THR A 201 2.34 -14.76 -22.19
C THR A 201 0.95 -15.16 -22.72
N SER A 202 -0.12 -14.68 -22.08
CA SER A 202 -1.50 -14.95 -22.50
C SER A 202 -1.90 -14.24 -23.79
N LEU A 203 -1.38 -13.05 -24.08
CA LEU A 203 -1.56 -12.38 -25.37
C LEU A 203 -0.91 -13.18 -26.50
N ARG A 204 0.35 -13.61 -26.31
CA ARG A 204 1.10 -14.41 -27.30
C ARG A 204 0.45 -15.78 -27.52
N SER A 205 0.01 -16.47 -26.47
CA SER A 205 -0.58 -17.81 -26.59
C SER A 205 -1.96 -17.81 -27.25
N ASN A 206 -2.70 -16.71 -27.17
CA ASN A 206 -4.01 -16.54 -27.81
C ASN A 206 -3.95 -15.68 -29.10
N HIS A 207 -2.76 -15.36 -29.63
CA HIS A 207 -2.60 -14.39 -30.74
C HIS A 207 -3.52 -14.65 -31.93
N GLU A 208 -3.47 -15.85 -32.53
CA GLU A 208 -4.30 -16.25 -33.68
C GLU A 208 -5.80 -16.22 -33.35
N VAL A 209 -6.17 -16.58 -32.13
CA VAL A 209 -7.57 -16.55 -31.65
C VAL A 209 -8.03 -15.10 -31.50
N LEU A 210 -7.19 -14.21 -30.97
CA LEU A 210 -7.49 -12.80 -30.80
C LEU A 210 -7.56 -12.04 -32.14
N GLU A 211 -6.77 -12.42 -33.15
CA GLU A 211 -6.95 -11.92 -34.52
C GLU A 211 -8.30 -12.36 -35.12
N ALA A 212 -8.71 -13.61 -34.92
CA ALA A 212 -10.02 -14.09 -35.36
C ALA A 212 -11.19 -13.44 -34.58
N VAL A 213 -11.02 -13.19 -33.27
CA VAL A 213 -11.96 -12.36 -32.48
C VAL A 213 -12.03 -10.96 -33.08
N ALA A 214 -10.89 -10.31 -33.34
CA ALA A 214 -10.86 -8.97 -33.93
C ALA A 214 -11.55 -8.92 -35.30
N GLY A 215 -11.35 -9.92 -36.16
CA GLY A 215 -12.05 -10.08 -37.43
C GLY A 215 -13.57 -10.18 -37.25
N SER A 216 -14.05 -11.12 -36.43
CA SER A 216 -15.49 -11.34 -36.17
C SER A 216 -16.18 -10.16 -35.47
N MET A 217 -15.42 -9.37 -34.70
CA MET A 217 -15.88 -8.12 -34.10
C MET A 217 -16.09 -7.02 -35.14
N HIS A 218 -15.29 -6.98 -36.20
CA HIS A 218 -15.47 -6.04 -37.31
C HIS A 218 -16.47 -6.50 -38.36
N SER A 219 -16.62 -7.82 -38.59
CA SER A 219 -17.64 -8.38 -39.49
C SER A 219 -19.06 -8.17 -38.96
N GLY A 220 -19.22 -8.09 -37.63
CA GLY A 220 -20.51 -7.99 -36.96
C GLY A 220 -21.21 -9.34 -36.78
N ASP A 221 -20.63 -10.46 -37.25
CA ASP A 221 -21.21 -11.78 -37.06
C ASP A 221 -21.15 -12.17 -35.57
N ARG A 222 -22.34 -12.33 -34.98
CA ARG A 222 -22.50 -12.70 -33.56
C ARG A 222 -22.11 -14.16 -33.31
N ILE A 223 -22.44 -15.07 -34.24
CA ILE A 223 -22.23 -16.51 -34.07
C ILE A 223 -20.74 -16.82 -34.17
N GLU A 224 -20.06 -16.24 -35.15
CA GLU A 224 -18.60 -16.32 -35.32
C GLU A 224 -17.87 -15.78 -34.08
N ARG A 225 -18.28 -14.60 -33.58
CA ARG A 225 -17.69 -13.97 -32.39
C ARG A 225 -17.93 -14.77 -31.12
N GLU A 226 -19.13 -15.32 -30.91
CA GLU A 226 -19.42 -16.19 -29.77
C GLU A 226 -18.65 -17.52 -29.84
N ALA A 227 -18.41 -18.06 -31.04
CA ALA A 227 -17.62 -19.27 -31.23
C ALA A 227 -16.12 -19.02 -30.96
N CYS A 228 -15.57 -17.95 -31.52
CA CYS A 228 -14.16 -17.58 -31.37
C CYS A 228 -13.84 -17.15 -29.93
N SER A 229 -14.72 -16.37 -29.28
CA SER A 229 -14.51 -15.94 -27.88
C SER A 229 -14.41 -17.13 -26.90
N ARG A 230 -15.06 -18.27 -27.21
CA ARG A 230 -14.99 -19.52 -26.42
C ARG A 230 -13.71 -20.32 -26.63
N GLN A 231 -12.88 -19.97 -27.61
CA GLN A 231 -11.60 -20.64 -27.90
C GLN A 231 -10.44 -20.05 -27.09
N ASN A 232 -10.62 -18.86 -26.47
CA ASN A 232 -9.61 -18.26 -25.59
C ASN A 232 -9.34 -19.16 -24.38
N VAL A 233 -8.07 -19.50 -24.16
CA VAL A 233 -7.61 -20.38 -23.08
C VAL A 233 -7.31 -19.55 -21.83
N ASP A 234 -7.67 -20.10 -20.67
CA ASP A 234 -7.38 -19.56 -19.32
C ASP A 234 -7.87 -18.12 -19.04
N LEU A 235 -8.94 -17.67 -19.73
CA LEU A 235 -9.50 -16.32 -19.60
C LEU A 235 -9.76 -15.87 -18.15
N ASP A 236 -10.33 -16.75 -17.33
CA ASP A 236 -10.63 -16.45 -15.92
C ASP A 236 -9.35 -16.27 -15.09
N THR A 237 -8.26 -16.95 -15.44
CA THR A 237 -6.93 -16.78 -14.83
C THR A 237 -6.30 -15.45 -15.20
N VAL A 238 -6.39 -15.03 -16.47
CA VAL A 238 -5.90 -13.72 -16.92
C VAL A 238 -6.68 -12.58 -16.25
N ILE A 239 -8.00 -12.72 -16.09
CA ILE A 239 -8.81 -11.78 -15.32
C ILE A 239 -8.33 -11.71 -13.87
N GLY A 240 -7.97 -12.85 -13.26
CA GLY A 240 -7.34 -12.90 -11.92
C GLY A 240 -6.06 -12.07 -11.84
N PHE A 241 -5.11 -12.29 -12.76
CA PHE A 241 -3.85 -11.51 -12.80
C PHE A 241 -4.09 -10.01 -12.98
N CYS A 242 -5.08 -9.62 -13.80
CA CYS A 242 -5.43 -8.21 -13.98
C CYS A 242 -6.12 -7.61 -12.73
N ILE A 243 -6.90 -8.39 -11.98
CA ILE A 243 -7.48 -7.94 -10.70
C ILE A 243 -6.37 -7.73 -9.66
N GLU A 244 -5.45 -8.68 -9.51
CA GLU A 244 -4.29 -8.59 -8.61
C GLU A 244 -3.40 -7.39 -8.97
N GLY A 245 -3.10 -7.17 -10.25
CA GLY A 245 -2.34 -6.01 -10.72
C GLY A 245 -3.06 -4.69 -10.44
N GLY A 246 -4.38 -4.68 -10.56
CA GLY A 246 -5.22 -3.54 -10.17
C GLY A 246 -5.24 -3.27 -8.66
N GLN A 247 -5.12 -4.31 -7.82
CA GLN A 247 -4.97 -4.17 -6.38
C GLN A 247 -3.60 -3.62 -6.01
N ALA A 248 -2.52 -4.07 -6.67
CA ALA A 248 -1.19 -3.52 -6.50
C ALA A 248 -1.14 -2.03 -6.86
N LEU A 249 -1.70 -1.63 -8.02
CA LEU A 249 -1.85 -0.23 -8.43
C LEU A 249 -2.63 0.62 -7.40
N ALA A 250 -3.74 0.09 -6.90
CA ALA A 250 -4.54 0.78 -5.89
C ALA A 250 -3.77 0.95 -4.56
N PHE A 251 -2.97 -0.04 -4.14
CA PHE A 251 -2.17 0.06 -2.93
C PHE A 251 -0.96 0.99 -3.10
N ASP A 252 -0.31 0.99 -4.27
CA ASP A 252 0.76 1.92 -4.60
C ASP A 252 0.29 3.38 -4.62
N GLN A 253 -0.88 3.69 -5.21
CA GLN A 253 -1.43 5.05 -5.12
C GLN A 253 -1.73 5.47 -3.67
N LEU A 254 -2.25 4.58 -2.81
CA LEU A 254 -2.45 4.92 -1.40
C LEU A 254 -1.14 5.19 -0.67
N LEU A 255 -0.09 4.43 -0.99
CA LEU A 255 1.26 4.64 -0.45
C LEU A 255 1.86 5.96 -0.94
N ALA A 256 1.71 6.29 -2.22
CA ALA A 256 2.18 7.54 -2.82
C ALA A 256 1.40 8.77 -2.31
N GLU A 257 0.08 8.66 -2.09
CA GLU A 257 -0.72 9.71 -1.45
C GLU A 257 -0.28 9.93 0.00
N ALA A 258 -0.06 8.85 0.78
CA ALA A 258 0.48 8.95 2.13
C ALA A 258 1.88 9.58 2.15
N ALA A 259 2.75 9.22 1.21
CA ALA A 259 4.10 9.75 1.09
C ALA A 259 4.11 11.25 0.71
N GLY A 260 3.25 11.65 -0.23
CA GLY A 260 3.05 13.05 -0.61
C GLY A 260 2.61 13.91 0.58
N VAL A 261 1.60 13.47 1.35
CA VAL A 261 1.13 14.20 2.54
C VAL A 261 2.22 14.33 3.60
N VAL A 262 2.95 13.25 3.91
CA VAL A 262 4.02 13.30 4.92
C VAL A 262 5.21 14.16 4.46
N LEU A 263 5.50 14.21 3.15
CA LEU A 263 6.54 15.10 2.63
C LEU A 263 6.12 16.58 2.66
N ASP A 264 4.86 16.90 2.39
CA ASP A 264 4.35 18.28 2.51
C ASP A 264 4.34 18.76 3.97
N GLU A 265 3.97 17.89 4.91
CA GLU A 265 4.06 18.16 6.36
C GLU A 265 5.52 18.32 6.85
N GLY A 266 6.43 17.44 6.43
CA GLY A 266 7.80 17.36 6.95
C GLY A 266 8.84 18.21 6.22
N ALA A 267 8.66 18.46 4.93
CA ALA A 267 9.60 19.18 4.07
C ALA A 267 8.87 19.96 2.94
N PRO A 268 7.97 20.92 3.28
CA PRO A 268 7.11 21.62 2.31
C PRO A 268 7.86 22.32 1.19
N LEU A 269 9.08 22.79 1.43
CA LEU A 269 9.93 23.41 0.40
C LEU A 269 10.36 22.41 -0.69
N ILE A 270 10.59 21.15 -0.33
CA ILE A 270 10.95 20.08 -1.28
C ILE A 270 9.70 19.66 -2.06
N TYR A 271 8.57 19.47 -1.37
CA TYR A 271 7.30 19.16 -2.00
C TYR A 271 6.86 20.24 -3.00
N SER A 272 6.91 21.52 -2.59
CA SER A 272 6.60 22.66 -3.46
C SER A 272 7.58 22.79 -4.64
N LEU A 273 8.86 22.47 -4.45
CA LEU A 273 9.84 22.46 -5.55
C LEU A 273 9.48 21.39 -6.58
N LEU A 274 9.21 20.16 -6.15
CA LEU A 274 8.82 19.06 -7.03
C LEU A 274 7.50 19.36 -7.75
N SER A 275 6.46 19.82 -7.03
CA SER A 275 5.18 20.22 -7.62
C SER A 275 5.30 21.39 -8.60
N GLY A 276 6.27 22.30 -8.40
CA GLY A 276 6.58 23.37 -9.34
C GLY A 276 7.30 22.85 -10.58
N VAL A 277 8.36 22.05 -10.41
CA VAL A 277 9.17 21.49 -11.50
C VAL A 277 8.32 20.63 -12.44
N VAL A 278 7.48 19.73 -11.90
CA VAL A 278 6.65 18.80 -12.69
C VAL A 278 5.72 19.53 -13.67
N LYS A 279 5.20 20.71 -13.30
CA LYS A 279 4.35 21.55 -14.16
C LYS A 279 5.10 22.21 -15.32
N HIS A 280 6.43 22.20 -15.29
CA HIS A 280 7.30 22.81 -16.28
C HIS A 280 8.23 21.80 -16.98
N ILE A 281 8.10 20.51 -16.68
CA ILE A 281 8.76 19.44 -17.43
C ILE A 281 8.13 19.36 -18.83
N PRO A 282 8.92 19.41 -19.92
CA PRO A 282 8.40 19.17 -21.26
C PRO A 282 7.99 17.70 -21.41
N GLU A 283 6.81 17.47 -21.98
CA GLU A 283 6.25 16.13 -22.20
C GLU A 283 6.65 15.59 -23.59
N GLU A 284 7.96 15.36 -23.75
CA GLU A 284 8.59 14.81 -24.96
C GLU A 284 8.51 13.27 -24.98
N ILE A 285 8.21 12.66 -26.14
CA ILE A 285 8.19 11.18 -26.31
C ILE A 285 9.59 10.54 -26.27
N SER A 286 10.65 11.33 -26.23
CA SER A 286 12.01 10.86 -25.95
C SER A 286 12.54 11.52 -24.68
N GLU A 287 11.86 11.27 -23.55
CA GLU A 287 12.28 11.84 -22.28
C GLU A 287 13.74 11.47 -21.96
N LYS A 288 14.56 12.48 -21.69
CA LYS A 288 15.90 12.28 -21.12
C LYS A 288 15.78 11.50 -19.81
N LYS A 289 16.74 10.61 -19.53
CA LYS A 289 16.76 9.75 -18.34
C LYS A 289 16.66 10.54 -17.02
N GLU A 290 17.08 11.81 -17.04
CA GLU A 290 16.98 12.77 -15.93
C GLU A 290 15.53 13.19 -15.70
N ILE A 291 14.80 13.51 -16.77
CA ILE A 291 13.39 13.93 -16.73
C ILE A 291 12.52 12.78 -16.22
N ARG A 292 12.70 11.58 -16.80
CA ARG A 292 11.97 10.37 -16.40
C ARG A 292 12.17 10.02 -14.92
N ARG A 293 13.38 10.24 -14.38
CA ARG A 293 13.65 10.09 -12.93
C ARG A 293 12.91 11.11 -12.09
N ILE A 294 12.89 12.39 -12.47
CA ILE A 294 12.13 13.43 -11.75
C ILE A 294 10.62 13.11 -11.79
N ARG A 295 10.10 12.64 -12.94
CA ARG A 295 8.72 12.16 -13.07
C ARG A 295 8.45 10.97 -12.16
N GLY A 296 9.35 9.98 -12.10
CA GLY A 296 9.24 8.84 -11.18
C GLY A 296 9.25 9.23 -9.69
N VAL A 297 10.08 10.18 -9.29
CA VAL A 297 10.06 10.76 -7.92
C VAL A 297 8.71 11.43 -7.64
N ALA A 298 8.22 12.25 -8.58
CA ALA A 298 6.91 12.90 -8.46
C ALA A 298 5.75 11.89 -8.41
N ASN A 299 5.86 10.76 -9.11
CA ASN A 299 4.88 9.67 -9.09
C ASN A 299 4.83 9.02 -7.70
N SER A 300 5.99 8.72 -7.09
CA SER A 300 6.07 8.16 -5.72
C SER A 300 5.48 9.06 -4.61
N LEU A 301 5.06 10.28 -4.96
CA LEU A 301 4.44 11.28 -4.08
C LEU A 301 3.02 11.67 -4.54
N ASN A 302 2.45 10.98 -5.54
CA ASN A 302 1.15 11.26 -6.15
C ASN A 302 0.99 12.75 -6.61
N ILE A 303 2.08 13.33 -7.13
CA ILE A 303 2.13 14.70 -7.69
C ILE A 303 1.75 14.70 -9.19
N VAL A 304 1.96 13.57 -9.88
CA VAL A 304 1.65 13.38 -11.31
C VAL A 304 0.15 13.07 -11.48
N GLY A 305 -0.46 13.58 -12.55
CA GLY A 305 -1.91 13.46 -12.79
C GLY A 305 -2.39 12.05 -13.16
N ASP A 306 -1.58 11.26 -13.85
CA ASP A 306 -1.84 9.85 -14.16
C ASP A 306 -0.77 8.97 -13.52
N HIS A 307 -0.98 8.66 -12.25
CA HIS A 307 -0.07 7.86 -11.43
C HIS A 307 0.13 6.44 -11.95
N ASP A 308 -0.96 5.78 -12.34
CA ASP A 308 -0.98 4.36 -12.67
C ASP A 308 -0.28 4.07 -14.00
N SER A 309 -0.57 4.87 -15.02
CA SER A 309 -0.02 4.68 -16.37
C SER A 309 1.49 4.87 -16.36
N GLU A 310 2.00 5.87 -15.64
CA GLU A 310 3.45 6.11 -15.47
C GLU A 310 4.14 4.99 -14.68
N TRP A 311 3.48 4.43 -13.66
CA TRP A 311 4.04 3.31 -12.88
C TRP A 311 4.12 2.03 -13.72
N ILE A 312 3.05 1.65 -14.44
CA ILE A 312 3.07 0.49 -15.35
C ILE A 312 4.06 0.69 -16.49
N ARG A 313 4.12 1.89 -17.08
CA ARG A 313 5.07 2.26 -18.12
C ARG A 313 6.51 2.03 -17.65
N SER A 314 6.87 2.52 -16.45
CA SER A 314 8.19 2.28 -15.84
C SER A 314 8.50 0.78 -15.68
N ILE A 315 7.53 -0.03 -15.22
CA ILE A 315 7.72 -1.47 -15.06
C ILE A 315 7.92 -2.17 -16.41
N LEU A 316 7.12 -1.82 -17.44
CA LEU A 316 7.21 -2.39 -18.79
C LEU A 316 8.53 -2.04 -19.48
N GLU A 317 9.11 -0.89 -19.19
CA GLU A 317 10.47 -0.53 -19.63
C GLU A 317 11.52 -1.42 -18.98
N ASP A 318 11.50 -1.55 -17.64
CA ASP A 318 12.49 -2.32 -16.87
C ASP A 318 12.51 -3.81 -17.23
N VAL A 319 11.34 -4.42 -17.49
CA VAL A 319 11.23 -5.84 -17.89
C VAL A 319 11.34 -6.07 -19.40
N GLY A 320 11.39 -5.01 -20.21
CA GLY A 320 11.39 -5.12 -21.68
C GLY A 320 10.05 -5.59 -22.29
N GLY A 321 8.94 -5.51 -21.55
CA GLY A 321 7.59 -5.86 -22.00
C GLY A 321 7.04 -4.90 -23.07
N ALA A 322 5.88 -5.17 -23.66
CA ALA A 322 5.32 -4.40 -24.79
C ALA A 322 6.27 -4.28 -26.00
N ASN A 323 6.97 -5.38 -26.34
CA ASN A 323 7.91 -5.46 -27.47
C ASN A 323 7.34 -6.16 -28.72
N ASP A 324 6.14 -6.72 -28.62
CA ASP A 324 5.55 -7.64 -29.59
C ASP A 324 4.25 -7.11 -30.17
N GLY A 325 3.95 -7.46 -31.43
CA GLY A 325 2.72 -7.05 -32.11
C GLY A 325 1.43 -7.47 -31.40
N SER A 326 1.47 -8.55 -30.60
CA SER A 326 0.35 -9.04 -29.81
C SER A 326 -0.25 -8.00 -28.84
N TRP A 327 0.52 -7.01 -28.41
CA TRP A 327 0.02 -5.93 -27.55
C TRP A 327 -1.02 -5.04 -28.23
N THR A 328 -1.02 -4.96 -29.57
CA THR A 328 -2.09 -4.29 -30.32
C THR A 328 -3.45 -4.98 -30.19
N LEU A 329 -3.46 -6.28 -29.80
CA LEU A 329 -4.66 -7.06 -29.59
C LEU A 329 -5.25 -6.93 -28.17
N LEU A 330 -4.58 -6.20 -27.26
CA LEU A 330 -4.98 -6.03 -25.86
C LEU A 330 -6.43 -5.50 -25.68
N PRO A 331 -6.94 -4.52 -26.46
CA PRO A 331 -8.33 -4.08 -26.34
C PRO A 331 -9.35 -5.17 -26.65
N TYR A 332 -9.02 -6.11 -27.55
CA TYR A 332 -9.89 -7.23 -27.89
C TYR A 332 -9.87 -8.30 -26.79
N LEU A 333 -8.68 -8.65 -26.27
CA LEU A 333 -8.55 -9.55 -25.11
C LEU A 333 -9.41 -9.03 -23.95
N PHE A 334 -9.27 -7.75 -23.59
CA PHE A 334 -10.07 -7.13 -22.54
C PHE A 334 -11.57 -7.11 -22.88
N ALA A 335 -11.96 -6.89 -24.13
CA ALA A 335 -13.37 -7.01 -24.53
C ALA A 335 -13.92 -8.43 -24.32
N THR A 336 -13.12 -9.48 -24.57
CA THR A 336 -13.55 -10.87 -24.32
C THR A 336 -13.78 -11.17 -22.84
N PHE A 337 -13.20 -10.42 -21.89
CA PHE A 337 -13.50 -10.57 -20.45
C PHE A 337 -15.00 -10.38 -20.14
N MET A 338 -15.75 -9.64 -20.98
CA MET A 338 -17.21 -9.51 -20.86
C MET A 338 -17.97 -10.82 -21.09
N THR A 339 -17.32 -11.87 -21.60
CA THR A 339 -17.90 -13.22 -21.79
C THR A 339 -17.65 -14.17 -20.61
N SER A 340 -16.76 -13.81 -19.67
CA SER A 340 -16.40 -14.65 -18.52
C SER A 340 -17.60 -14.94 -17.58
N LYS A 341 -17.51 -16.03 -16.82
CA LYS A 341 -18.47 -16.39 -15.78
C LYS A 341 -18.30 -15.57 -14.49
N ILE A 342 -17.22 -14.79 -14.35
CA ILE A 342 -16.97 -13.95 -13.16
C ILE A 342 -18.12 -12.97 -12.88
N TRP A 343 -18.78 -12.48 -13.95
CA TRP A 343 -19.93 -11.58 -13.88
C TRP A 343 -21.21 -12.20 -13.27
N ASN A 344 -21.22 -13.52 -13.02
CA ASN A 344 -22.34 -14.19 -12.38
C ASN A 344 -22.33 -14.01 -10.85
N THR A 345 -21.18 -13.67 -10.26
CA THR A 345 -21.01 -13.44 -8.81
C THR A 345 -20.67 -11.99 -8.46
N THR A 346 -20.43 -11.13 -9.45
CA THR A 346 -20.24 -9.68 -9.27
C THR A 346 -21.48 -9.02 -8.69
N GLY A 347 -21.35 -8.44 -7.50
CA GLY A 347 -22.35 -7.52 -6.93
C GLY A 347 -21.68 -6.20 -6.60
N PHE A 348 -22.20 -5.10 -7.16
CA PHE A 348 -21.81 -3.74 -6.79
C PHE A 348 -22.33 -3.40 -5.40
N ASN A 349 -21.52 -2.71 -4.61
CA ASN A 349 -21.89 -2.18 -3.30
C ASN A 349 -21.63 -0.66 -3.28
N VAL A 350 -22.70 0.09 -2.98
CA VAL A 350 -22.70 1.56 -2.89
C VAL A 350 -21.80 2.05 -1.78
N ASP A 351 -21.83 1.41 -0.60
CA ASP A 351 -21.10 1.88 0.59
C ASP A 351 -19.57 1.80 0.41
N THR A 352 -19.11 0.88 -0.43
CA THR A 352 -17.69 0.73 -0.78
C THR A 352 -17.33 1.43 -2.09
N GLY A 353 -18.30 1.76 -2.95
CA GLY A 353 -18.09 2.28 -4.30
C GLY A 353 -17.41 1.28 -5.24
N GLY A 354 -17.67 -0.01 -5.05
CA GLY A 354 -16.93 -1.08 -5.74
C GLY A 354 -17.64 -2.43 -5.67
N PHE A 355 -17.03 -3.45 -6.24
CA PHE A 355 -17.59 -4.79 -6.36
C PHE A 355 -16.99 -5.78 -5.36
N LYS A 356 -17.80 -6.73 -4.89
CA LYS A 356 -17.41 -7.76 -3.90
C LYS A 356 -16.20 -8.64 -4.27
N ASN A 357 -15.78 -8.63 -5.54
CA ASN A 357 -14.70 -9.44 -6.09
C ASN A 357 -13.58 -8.59 -6.74
N ASN A 358 -13.41 -7.34 -6.32
CA ASN A 358 -12.39 -6.41 -6.85
C ASN A 358 -12.44 -6.15 -8.36
N ILE A 359 -13.56 -6.39 -9.07
CA ILE A 359 -13.59 -6.13 -10.52
C ILE A 359 -13.51 -4.63 -10.88
N HIS A 360 -13.64 -3.71 -9.92
CA HIS A 360 -13.24 -2.30 -10.11
C HIS A 360 -11.71 -2.12 -10.19
N CYS A 361 -10.92 -2.98 -9.55
CA CYS A 361 -9.47 -3.04 -9.74
C CYS A 361 -9.08 -3.53 -11.13
N LEU A 362 -9.87 -4.43 -11.74
CA LEU A 362 -9.70 -4.80 -13.16
C LEU A 362 -9.80 -3.58 -14.07
N ALA A 363 -10.76 -2.66 -13.84
CA ALA A 363 -10.88 -1.43 -14.63
C ALA A 363 -9.63 -0.55 -14.50
N ARG A 364 -9.10 -0.42 -13.28
CA ARG A 364 -7.85 0.31 -12.99
C ARG A 364 -6.65 -0.29 -13.73
N CYS A 365 -6.48 -1.62 -13.64
CA CYS A 365 -5.43 -2.33 -14.35
C CYS A 365 -5.57 -2.17 -15.88
N MET A 366 -6.77 -2.34 -16.42
CA MET A 366 -7.01 -2.19 -17.86
C MET A 366 -6.68 -0.78 -18.37
N ASN A 367 -7.02 0.26 -17.60
CA ASN A 367 -6.63 1.64 -17.91
C ASN A 367 -5.11 1.78 -17.99
N ALA A 368 -4.42 1.41 -16.91
CA ALA A 368 -2.99 1.58 -16.74
C ALA A 368 -2.16 0.76 -17.72
N VAL A 369 -2.58 -0.48 -18.03
CA VAL A 369 -1.86 -1.39 -18.92
C VAL A 369 -1.99 -0.98 -20.39
N ILE A 370 -3.18 -0.59 -20.87
CA ILE A 370 -3.31 -0.04 -22.23
C ILE A 370 -2.45 1.22 -22.36
N ALA A 371 -2.62 2.19 -21.46
CA ALA A 371 -1.88 3.45 -21.51
C ALA A 371 -0.36 3.25 -21.42
N GLY A 372 0.11 2.49 -20.43
CA GLY A 372 1.53 2.20 -20.25
C GLY A 372 2.14 1.42 -21.44
N SER A 373 1.45 0.40 -21.97
CA SER A 373 1.95 -0.36 -23.11
C SER A 373 2.04 0.45 -24.40
N GLU A 374 1.06 1.34 -24.65
CA GLU A 374 1.04 2.21 -25.83
C GLU A 374 2.12 3.29 -25.77
N LEU A 375 2.36 3.86 -24.58
CA LEU A 375 3.49 4.77 -24.35
C LEU A 375 4.82 4.08 -24.65
N VAL A 376 5.09 2.91 -24.05
CA VAL A 376 6.33 2.15 -24.27
C VAL A 376 6.52 1.75 -25.74
N ARG A 377 5.44 1.34 -26.43
CA ARG A 377 5.48 0.97 -27.86
C ARG A 377 5.86 2.17 -28.72
N LEU A 378 5.21 3.31 -28.53
CA LEU A 378 5.44 4.51 -29.34
C LEU A 378 6.83 5.12 -29.12
N GLU A 379 7.36 5.07 -27.90
CA GLU A 379 8.75 5.50 -27.65
C GLU A 379 9.76 4.62 -28.41
N ARG A 380 9.58 3.30 -28.39
CA ARG A 380 10.47 2.37 -29.10
C ARG A 380 10.39 2.57 -30.61
N GLU A 381 9.20 2.79 -31.17
CA GLU A 381 9.03 3.17 -32.57
C GLU A 381 9.68 4.51 -32.91
N HIS A 382 9.70 5.46 -31.99
CA HIS A 382 10.37 6.75 -32.16
C HIS A 382 11.91 6.56 -32.13
N GLN A 383 12.43 5.80 -31.16
CA GLN A 383 13.85 5.46 -31.06
C GLN A 383 14.34 4.67 -32.29
N GLN A 384 13.58 3.70 -32.79
CA GLN A 384 13.90 2.96 -34.02
C GLN A 384 13.93 3.89 -35.25
N ARG A 385 12.97 4.80 -35.37
CA ARG A 385 12.95 5.82 -36.44
C ARG A 385 14.17 6.74 -36.36
N GLN A 386 14.53 7.24 -35.18
CA GLN A 386 15.75 8.04 -34.98
C GLN A 386 17.02 7.25 -35.35
N GLN A 387 17.13 5.98 -34.96
CA GLN A 387 18.26 5.11 -35.32
C GLN A 387 18.37 4.85 -36.83
N SER A 388 17.23 4.71 -37.53
CA SER A 388 17.24 4.58 -39.00
C SER A 388 17.65 5.88 -39.71
N LEU A 389 17.20 7.05 -39.22
CA LEU A 389 17.57 8.36 -39.75
C LEU A 389 19.04 8.70 -39.48
N SER A 390 19.59 8.30 -38.33
CA SER A 390 21.02 8.46 -38.02
C SER A 390 21.96 7.72 -39.00
N ASN A 391 21.45 6.78 -39.80
CA ASN A 391 22.22 6.04 -40.79
C ASN A 391 22.04 6.56 -42.24
N GLY A 392 21.30 7.65 -42.45
CA GLY A 392 21.10 8.23 -43.78
C GLY A 392 20.81 9.73 -43.73
N HIS A 393 21.77 10.53 -44.21
CA HIS A 393 21.73 11.98 -44.52
C HIS A 393 20.73 12.89 -43.77
N LEU A 394 21.28 13.90 -43.08
CA LEU A 394 20.54 15.10 -42.67
C LEU A 394 19.71 15.66 -43.83
N ASP A 395 18.42 15.87 -43.58
CA ASP A 395 17.68 16.99 -44.18
C ASP A 395 16.56 17.46 -43.24
N GLU A 396 16.13 18.70 -43.42
CA GLU A 396 15.34 19.48 -42.45
C GLU A 396 13.89 18.97 -42.26
N ALA A 397 13.46 18.80 -41.01
CA ALA A 397 12.05 18.69 -40.64
C ALA A 397 11.79 19.42 -39.31
N LEU A 398 11.00 20.49 -39.37
CA LEU A 398 10.57 21.29 -38.21
C LEU A 398 9.54 20.54 -37.34
N ASP A 399 9.61 20.77 -36.03
CA ASP A 399 8.64 20.43 -34.96
C ASP A 399 8.09 18.98 -34.91
N PRO A 400 8.94 17.96 -34.66
CA PRO A 400 8.48 16.61 -34.31
C PRO A 400 7.86 16.51 -32.90
N GLU A 401 8.07 17.50 -32.02
CA GLU A 401 7.78 17.39 -30.59
C GLU A 401 6.28 17.48 -30.25
N ILE A 402 5.54 18.46 -30.80
CA ILE A 402 4.12 18.69 -30.50
C ILE A 402 3.23 17.58 -31.08
N HIS A 403 3.55 17.07 -32.27
CA HIS A 403 2.80 15.98 -32.89
C HIS A 403 2.98 14.64 -32.17
N SER A 404 4.11 14.45 -31.47
CA SER A 404 4.42 13.20 -30.76
C SER A 404 3.39 12.90 -29.67
N ARG A 405 3.22 13.79 -28.67
CA ARG A 405 2.27 13.58 -27.57
C ARG A 405 0.83 13.45 -28.04
N LEU A 406 0.41 14.31 -28.99
CA LEU A 406 -0.93 14.22 -29.58
C LEU A 406 -1.18 12.85 -30.24
N SER A 407 -0.15 12.25 -30.85
CA SER A 407 -0.22 10.90 -31.39
C SER A 407 -0.35 9.83 -30.30
N ALA A 408 0.41 9.92 -29.20
CA ALA A 408 0.33 8.95 -28.11
C ALA A 408 -1.01 8.99 -27.37
N GLU A 409 -1.45 10.18 -26.97
CA GLU A 409 -2.75 10.35 -26.32
C GLU A 409 -3.91 9.93 -27.25
N ALA A 410 -3.79 10.18 -28.56
CA ALA A 410 -4.75 9.68 -29.55
C ALA A 410 -4.71 8.15 -29.72
N SER A 411 -3.54 7.52 -29.66
CA SER A 411 -3.40 6.05 -29.73
C SER A 411 -4.05 5.38 -28.53
N ILE A 412 -3.79 5.87 -27.31
CA ILE A 412 -4.42 5.40 -26.07
C ILE A 412 -5.94 5.60 -26.14
N LYS A 413 -6.40 6.80 -26.55
CA LYS A 413 -7.84 7.08 -26.75
C LYS A 413 -8.48 6.13 -27.75
N SER A 414 -7.83 5.85 -28.86
CA SER A 414 -8.28 4.91 -29.89
C SER A 414 -8.42 3.49 -29.31
N ALA A 415 -7.39 3.00 -28.60
CA ALA A 415 -7.41 1.69 -27.95
C ALA A 415 -8.52 1.56 -26.89
N MET A 416 -8.72 2.59 -26.06
CA MET A 416 -9.82 2.63 -25.07
C MET A 416 -11.20 2.66 -25.73
N GLN A 417 -11.39 3.45 -26.78
CA GLN A 417 -12.65 3.53 -27.53
C GLN A 417 -12.96 2.21 -28.25
N LEU A 418 -11.94 1.55 -28.79
CA LEU A 418 -12.03 0.22 -29.40
C LEU A 418 -12.51 -0.83 -28.39
N PHE A 419 -11.91 -0.84 -27.19
CA PHE A 419 -12.37 -1.66 -26.08
C PHE A 419 -13.85 -1.36 -25.74
N VAL A 420 -14.23 -0.10 -25.49
CA VAL A 420 -15.61 0.24 -25.06
C VAL A 420 -16.65 -0.14 -26.10
N LYS A 421 -16.39 0.13 -27.39
CA LYS A 421 -17.25 -0.26 -28.51
C LYS A 421 -17.56 -1.75 -28.47
N PHE A 422 -16.52 -2.58 -28.35
CA PHE A 422 -16.63 -4.03 -28.45
C PHE A 422 -17.10 -4.70 -27.16
N ALA A 423 -16.65 -4.21 -26.00
CA ALA A 423 -17.19 -4.62 -24.70
C ALA A 423 -18.69 -4.34 -24.63
N THR A 424 -19.14 -3.14 -25.02
CA THR A 424 -20.57 -2.81 -25.02
C THR A 424 -21.37 -3.69 -25.98
N GLY A 425 -20.85 -3.98 -27.18
CA GLY A 425 -21.45 -4.94 -28.10
C GLY A 425 -21.69 -6.31 -27.47
N ILE A 426 -20.67 -6.90 -26.85
CA ILE A 426 -20.79 -8.18 -26.12
C ILE A 426 -21.80 -8.09 -24.96
N VAL A 427 -21.73 -7.00 -24.18
CA VAL A 427 -22.60 -6.78 -23.01
C VAL A 427 -24.07 -6.75 -23.44
N LEU A 428 -24.42 -5.99 -24.48
CA LEU A 428 -25.78 -5.87 -24.99
C LEU A 428 -26.26 -7.15 -25.72
N ASP A 429 -25.39 -7.82 -26.48
CA ASP A 429 -25.71 -9.12 -27.11
C ASP A 429 -26.02 -10.23 -26.07
N SER A 430 -25.45 -10.11 -24.86
CA SER A 430 -25.68 -11.03 -23.75
C SER A 430 -27.00 -10.78 -22.97
N TRP A 431 -27.84 -9.85 -23.42
CA TRP A 431 -29.12 -9.52 -22.80
C TRP A 431 -30.11 -10.71 -22.81
N SER A 432 -30.52 -11.12 -21.61
CA SER A 432 -31.66 -12.01 -21.39
C SER A 432 -32.28 -11.70 -20.02
N GLU A 433 -33.58 -11.94 -19.84
CA GLU A 433 -34.24 -11.68 -18.55
C GLU A 433 -33.64 -12.50 -17.40
N ALA A 434 -33.16 -13.71 -17.69
CA ALA A 434 -32.51 -14.59 -16.72
C ALA A 434 -31.14 -14.06 -16.22
N ASN A 435 -30.43 -13.24 -17.00
CA ASN A 435 -29.06 -12.78 -16.71
C ASN A 435 -29.01 -11.30 -16.27
N ARG A 436 -30.14 -10.70 -15.87
CA ARG A 436 -30.27 -9.26 -15.60
C ARG A 436 -29.26 -8.71 -14.57
N SER A 437 -28.92 -9.48 -13.53
CA SER A 437 -27.92 -9.09 -12.52
C SER A 437 -26.53 -8.87 -13.12
N ASN A 438 -26.13 -9.76 -14.02
CA ASN A 438 -24.77 -9.85 -14.56
C ASN A 438 -24.56 -8.73 -15.59
N LEU A 439 -25.60 -8.43 -16.37
CA LEU A 439 -25.66 -7.27 -17.26
C LEU A 439 -25.47 -5.96 -16.51
N VAL A 440 -26.18 -5.77 -15.39
CA VAL A 440 -26.12 -4.54 -14.59
C VAL A 440 -24.72 -4.34 -14.01
N ALA A 441 -24.06 -5.39 -13.52
CA ALA A 441 -22.69 -5.32 -13.05
C ALA A 441 -21.70 -4.90 -14.16
N LYS A 442 -21.83 -5.45 -15.37
CA LYS A 442 -21.00 -5.05 -16.53
C LYS A 442 -21.20 -3.58 -16.92
N LEU A 443 -22.43 -3.08 -16.90
CA LEU A 443 -22.74 -1.68 -17.22
C LEU A 443 -22.16 -0.70 -16.17
N ILE A 444 -22.24 -1.04 -14.88
CA ILE A 444 -21.60 -0.24 -13.81
C ILE A 444 -20.08 -0.26 -13.98
N PHE A 445 -19.47 -1.41 -14.31
CA PHE A 445 -18.04 -1.50 -14.56
C PHE A 445 -17.58 -0.61 -15.72
N LEU A 446 -18.33 -0.55 -16.83
CA LEU A 446 -17.99 0.32 -17.97
C LEU A 446 -18.06 1.81 -17.61
N ASP A 447 -19.02 2.23 -16.78
CA ASP A 447 -19.08 3.61 -16.26
C ASP A 447 -17.94 3.90 -15.27
N GLN A 448 -17.60 2.96 -14.37
CA GLN A 448 -16.45 3.12 -13.48
C GLN A 448 -15.12 3.19 -14.25
N LEU A 449 -14.95 2.47 -15.35
CA LEU A 449 -13.77 2.63 -16.21
C LEU A 449 -13.68 4.04 -16.82
N CYS A 450 -14.82 4.62 -17.22
CA CYS A 450 -14.90 6.01 -17.69
C CYS A 450 -14.75 7.06 -16.56
N GLU A 451 -14.76 6.65 -15.29
CA GLU A 451 -14.47 7.50 -14.14
C GLU A 451 -12.98 7.45 -13.77
N ILE A 452 -12.37 6.26 -13.85
CA ILE A 452 -10.96 6.03 -13.52
C ILE A 452 -10.03 6.53 -14.64
N SER A 453 -10.44 6.39 -15.90
CA SER A 453 -9.57 6.68 -17.05
C SER A 453 -9.56 8.18 -17.42
N PRO A 454 -8.39 8.85 -17.43
CA PRO A 454 -8.28 10.21 -17.98
C PRO A 454 -8.42 10.24 -19.51
N TYR A 455 -8.24 9.10 -20.18
CA TYR A 455 -8.28 8.97 -21.63
C TYR A 455 -9.69 8.68 -22.18
N LEU A 456 -10.60 8.14 -21.37
CA LEU A 456 -11.92 7.67 -21.81
C LEU A 456 -13.05 8.53 -21.20
N PRO A 457 -13.45 9.64 -21.85
CA PRO A 457 -14.56 10.46 -21.37
C PRO A 457 -15.88 9.69 -21.49
N ARG A 458 -16.79 9.89 -20.52
CA ARG A 458 -18.14 9.27 -20.50
C ARG A 458 -18.97 9.49 -21.78
N SER A 459 -18.69 10.53 -22.57
CA SER A 459 -19.30 10.76 -23.89
C SER A 459 -18.99 9.64 -24.90
N SER A 460 -17.87 8.93 -24.74
CA SER A 460 -17.54 7.74 -25.54
C SER A 460 -18.43 6.54 -25.20
N LEU A 461 -18.89 6.43 -23.94
CA LEU A 461 -19.85 5.40 -23.53
C LEU A 461 -21.29 5.77 -23.93
N GLU A 462 -21.67 7.05 -23.86
CA GLU A 462 -23.01 7.55 -24.26
C GLU A 462 -23.41 7.14 -25.68
N ALA A 463 -22.44 7.05 -26.60
CA ALA A 463 -22.64 6.62 -27.98
C ALA A 463 -23.14 5.16 -28.12
N TYR A 464 -22.97 4.33 -27.08
CA TYR A 464 -23.35 2.92 -27.06
C TYR A 464 -24.33 2.56 -25.93
N VAL A 465 -24.25 3.24 -24.78
CA VAL A 465 -25.16 3.08 -23.62
C VAL A 465 -25.65 4.46 -23.17
N PRO A 466 -26.92 4.81 -23.41
CA PRO A 466 -27.48 6.08 -22.95
C PRO A 466 -27.42 6.23 -21.42
N TYR A 467 -26.91 7.35 -20.92
CA TYR A 467 -26.74 7.64 -19.49
C TYR A 467 -28.06 7.54 -18.70
N ALA A 468 -29.21 7.72 -19.34
CA ALA A 468 -30.52 7.47 -18.73
C ALA A 468 -30.65 6.05 -18.14
N ILE A 469 -30.03 5.03 -18.76
CA ILE A 469 -29.99 3.65 -18.27
C ILE A 469 -29.10 3.56 -17.01
N LEU A 470 -27.87 4.06 -17.09
CA LEU A 470 -26.92 4.08 -15.97
C LEU A 470 -27.50 4.83 -14.75
N ARG A 471 -28.09 6.00 -14.97
CA ARG A 471 -28.79 6.77 -13.94
C ARG A 471 -29.94 6.00 -13.28
N SER A 472 -30.71 5.24 -14.07
CA SER A 472 -31.79 4.38 -13.55
C SER A 472 -31.24 3.22 -12.71
N ILE A 473 -30.13 2.60 -13.16
CA ILE A 473 -29.42 1.55 -12.42
C ILE A 473 -28.93 2.10 -11.07
N TYR A 474 -28.15 3.19 -11.05
CA TYR A 474 -27.67 3.77 -9.80
C TYR A 474 -28.83 4.19 -8.88
N SER A 475 -29.87 4.84 -9.42
CA SER A 475 -31.06 5.20 -8.62
C SER A 475 -31.67 3.99 -7.89
N GLN A 476 -31.72 2.81 -8.53
CA GLN A 476 -32.18 1.58 -7.88
C GLN A 476 -31.23 1.10 -6.78
N TYR A 477 -29.91 1.14 -7.00
CA TYR A 477 -28.93 0.76 -5.97
C TYR A 477 -28.99 1.71 -4.77
N TYR A 478 -28.92 3.03 -4.98
CA TYR A 478 -28.97 4.04 -3.91
C TYR A 478 -30.30 4.04 -3.16
N SER A 479 -31.42 3.69 -3.81
CA SER A 479 -32.73 3.58 -3.13
C SER A 479 -32.91 2.28 -2.33
N ASN A 480 -32.19 1.21 -2.70
CA ASN A 480 -32.28 -0.10 -2.06
C ASN A 480 -31.20 -0.32 -0.99
N SER A 481 -30.13 0.46 -0.99
CA SER A 481 -29.19 0.52 0.14
C SER A 481 -29.92 0.99 1.39
N PRO A 482 -29.81 0.28 2.54
CA PRO A 482 -30.40 0.75 3.78
C PRO A 482 -29.75 2.08 4.17
N SER A 483 -30.54 3.14 4.22
CA SER A 483 -30.06 4.46 4.59
C SER A 483 -29.43 4.45 5.98
N MET A 484 -28.11 4.60 6.04
CA MET A 484 -27.45 4.87 7.32
C MET A 484 -27.91 6.25 7.78
N PRO A 485 -28.61 6.41 8.91
CA PRO A 485 -28.89 7.73 9.45
C PRO A 485 -27.55 8.40 9.77
N LEU A 486 -27.46 9.71 9.54
CA LEU A 486 -26.28 10.55 9.81
C LEU A 486 -25.97 10.63 11.32
N ALA A 487 -25.48 9.54 11.88
CA ALA A 487 -25.26 9.32 13.31
C ALA A 487 -23.81 8.90 13.64
N LEU A 488 -22.85 9.28 12.78
CA LEU A 488 -21.41 9.16 13.04
C LEU A 488 -20.72 10.54 13.23
N LEU A 489 -21.50 11.58 13.51
CA LEU A 489 -21.01 12.83 14.11
C LEU A 489 -21.48 12.97 15.57
N SER A 490 -21.23 11.93 16.38
CA SER A 490 -21.42 12.01 17.84
C SER A 490 -20.32 11.28 18.62
N VAL A 491 -19.41 12.09 19.16
CA VAL A 491 -18.64 11.90 20.40
C VAL A 491 -17.85 10.58 20.58
N SER A 492 -16.53 10.73 20.58
CA SER A 492 -15.52 9.71 20.94
C SER A 492 -15.82 8.99 22.27
N PRO A 493 -15.78 7.64 22.31
CA PRO A 493 -15.86 6.88 23.55
C PRO A 493 -14.52 6.92 24.30
N ARG A 494 -14.31 7.95 25.12
CA ARG A 494 -13.19 8.00 26.08
C ARG A 494 -13.42 6.99 27.22
N HIS A 495 -12.95 5.76 27.03
CA HIS A 495 -12.72 4.85 28.16
C HIS A 495 -11.27 4.93 28.63
N SER A 496 -11.10 5.43 29.86
CA SER A 496 -9.90 5.25 30.68
C SER A 496 -10.37 5.04 32.12
N PRO A 497 -9.73 4.15 32.90
CA PRO A 497 -10.25 3.74 34.20
C PRO A 497 -10.10 4.87 35.24
N ALA A 498 -11.10 5.00 36.10
CA ALA A 498 -11.15 6.04 37.11
C ALA A 498 -10.08 5.84 38.21
N VAL A 499 -9.32 6.88 38.50
CA VAL A 499 -8.61 7.05 39.77
C VAL A 499 -9.39 8.09 40.57
N SER A 500 -9.87 7.68 41.74
CA SER A 500 -10.62 8.53 42.66
C SER A 500 -9.69 9.47 43.43
N LEU A 501 -9.94 10.77 43.34
CA LEU A 501 -9.38 11.77 44.26
C LEU A 501 -10.50 12.63 44.84
N SER A 502 -10.63 12.55 46.16
CA SER A 502 -11.57 13.29 46.98
C SER A 502 -10.97 14.64 47.39
N HIS A 503 -11.59 15.75 47.02
CA HIS A 503 -11.40 17.03 47.71
C HIS A 503 -12.72 17.78 47.89
N THR A 504 -12.83 18.45 49.03
CA THR A 504 -14.04 19.04 49.60
C THR A 504 -14.06 20.57 49.46
N SER A 505 -15.23 21.17 49.78
CA SER A 505 -15.49 22.60 50.09
C SER A 505 -16.18 23.41 48.96
N PRO A 506 -16.92 24.51 49.26
CA PRO A 506 -18.30 24.37 49.74
C PRO A 506 -19.35 25.29 49.08
N ALA A 507 -20.61 24.94 49.35
CA ALA A 507 -21.89 25.65 49.19
C ALA A 507 -21.95 27.13 48.74
N VAL A 508 -22.83 27.39 47.76
CA VAL A 508 -23.77 28.53 47.76
C VAL A 508 -25.16 28.02 47.32
N ASN A 509 -26.21 28.45 48.02
CA ASN A 509 -27.60 28.10 47.72
C ASN A 509 -28.12 28.82 46.47
N HIS A 510 -29.06 28.19 45.74
CA HIS A 510 -30.33 28.85 45.41
C HIS A 510 -31.45 27.83 45.16
N PHE A 511 -32.56 27.99 45.88
CA PHE A 511 -33.84 27.32 45.63
C PHE A 511 -34.48 27.84 44.34
N TYR A 512 -35.25 27.00 43.65
CA TYR A 512 -36.69 27.21 43.45
C TYR A 512 -37.38 25.91 42.99
N ASP A 513 -38.42 25.50 43.72
CA ASP A 513 -39.38 24.47 43.31
C ASP A 513 -40.33 24.98 42.23
N MET A 514 -40.84 24.08 41.38
CA MET A 514 -42.28 23.92 41.15
C MET A 514 -42.61 22.65 40.35
N ASP A 515 -43.64 21.94 40.81
CA ASP A 515 -44.28 20.76 40.21
C ASP A 515 -44.85 20.99 38.79
N SER A 516 -44.99 19.92 38.01
CA SER A 516 -46.31 19.23 37.87
C SER A 516 -46.44 18.23 36.70
N GLY A 517 -47.19 17.13 36.95
CA GLY A 517 -47.93 16.35 35.93
C GLY A 517 -47.13 15.40 35.03
N SER A 518 -46.88 14.13 35.39
CA SER A 518 -47.84 13.00 35.43
C SER A 518 -48.62 12.74 34.12
N LEU A 519 -48.32 11.62 33.43
CA LEU A 519 -49.28 10.50 33.32
C LEU A 519 -48.63 9.17 32.87
N ARG A 520 -48.84 8.13 33.71
CA ARG A 520 -49.06 6.67 33.45
C ARG A 520 -48.28 5.95 32.31
N SER A 521 -47.49 4.90 32.55
CA SER A 521 -47.72 3.60 33.28
C SER A 521 -48.36 2.49 32.44
N THR A 522 -47.57 1.43 32.17
CA THR A 522 -47.78 -0.01 32.46
C THR A 522 -46.51 -0.74 31.98
N ASP A 523 -45.56 -1.17 32.82
CA ASP A 523 -45.60 -2.25 33.82
C ASP A 523 -45.73 -3.67 33.22
N ASN A 524 -44.60 -4.42 33.15
CA ASN A 524 -44.43 -5.72 33.83
C ASN A 524 -43.07 -6.40 33.54
N LYS A 525 -42.34 -6.75 34.62
CA LYS A 525 -41.64 -8.05 34.88
C LYS A 525 -40.56 -8.57 33.89
N HIS A 526 -39.47 -9.22 34.32
CA HIS A 526 -39.04 -9.66 35.65
C HIS A 526 -37.49 -9.82 35.72
N ARG A 527 -36.91 -9.49 36.88
CA ARG A 527 -35.76 -10.13 37.56
C ARG A 527 -34.58 -10.70 36.73
N ASN A 528 -33.39 -10.19 37.04
CA ASN A 528 -32.25 -11.06 37.40
C ASN A 528 -31.54 -10.51 38.66
N VAL A 529 -31.08 -11.42 39.53
CA VAL A 529 -30.49 -11.12 40.83
C VAL A 529 -28.96 -11.26 40.74
N PRO A 530 -28.16 -10.34 41.33
CA PRO A 530 -26.71 -10.46 41.33
C PRO A 530 -26.21 -11.46 42.39
N ARG A 531 -25.10 -12.15 42.13
CA ARG A 531 -24.31 -12.84 43.16
C ARG A 531 -22.82 -12.77 42.87
N SER A 532 -22.04 -12.73 43.95
CA SER A 532 -20.69 -12.16 43.98
C SER A 532 -19.64 -13.13 44.56
N GLY A 533 -18.52 -13.26 43.85
CA GLY A 533 -17.21 -13.73 44.35
C GLY A 533 -17.06 -15.23 44.69
N PRO A 534 -15.84 -15.67 45.09
CA PRO A 534 -14.55 -14.96 45.05
C PRO A 534 -13.44 -15.71 44.26
N LEU A 535 -12.25 -15.12 44.22
CA LEU A 535 -11.00 -15.70 43.68
C LEU A 535 -10.45 -16.81 44.58
N ASP A 536 -9.72 -17.77 44.00
CA ASP A 536 -8.74 -18.57 44.75
C ASP A 536 -7.51 -18.95 43.91
N TYR A 537 -6.36 -18.98 44.57
CA TYR A 537 -5.02 -19.24 44.00
C TYR A 537 -4.61 -20.68 44.34
N SER A 538 -4.21 -21.52 43.38
CA SER A 538 -3.48 -22.75 43.73
C SER A 538 -2.59 -23.27 42.60
N SER A 539 -1.55 -24.01 42.99
CA SER A 539 -0.40 -24.38 42.16
C SER A 539 -0.38 -25.86 41.76
N SER A 540 0.57 -26.18 40.88
CA SER A 540 1.24 -27.49 40.78
C SER A 540 0.48 -28.67 40.14
N ARG A 541 0.94 -29.07 38.96
CA ARG A 541 0.99 -30.50 38.62
C ARG A 541 2.25 -30.87 37.83
N LYS A 542 3.08 -31.71 38.43
CA LYS A 542 4.17 -32.43 37.75
C LYS A 542 3.57 -33.56 36.92
N VAL A 543 4.15 -33.84 35.75
CA VAL A 543 4.06 -35.15 35.10
C VAL A 543 5.49 -35.63 34.84
N LYS A 544 5.81 -36.84 35.31
CA LYS A 544 7.04 -37.57 34.95
C LYS A 544 6.73 -38.42 33.73
N LEU A 545 7.71 -38.58 32.84
CA LEU A 545 7.85 -39.82 32.06
C LEU A 545 9.32 -40.29 32.12
N VAL A 546 9.48 -41.61 32.01
CA VAL A 546 10.69 -42.43 32.20
C VAL A 546 11.24 -42.75 30.79
N GLU A 547 12.45 -42.34 30.42
CA GLU A 547 13.77 -42.99 30.65
C GLU A 547 14.10 -44.07 29.58
N GLY A 548 15.30 -43.97 28.97
CA GLY A 548 15.78 -44.85 27.91
C GLY A 548 17.22 -44.52 27.49
N SER A 549 18.17 -45.29 28.01
CA SER A 549 19.64 -45.17 27.84
C SER A 549 20.10 -45.50 26.39
N THR A 550 21.32 -45.24 25.89
CA THR A 550 22.72 -45.24 26.41
C THR A 550 23.61 -44.28 25.57
N SER A 551 24.93 -44.04 25.74
CA SER A 551 25.94 -44.03 26.83
C SER A 551 27.27 -43.47 26.27
N GLY A 552 28.15 -42.82 27.07
CA GLY A 552 29.52 -42.50 26.60
C GLY A 552 30.33 -41.41 27.33
N SER A 553 30.96 -41.77 28.46
CA SER A 553 32.25 -41.25 29.00
C SER A 553 32.63 -39.74 29.07
N THR A 554 32.93 -39.32 30.31
CA THR A 554 34.07 -38.46 30.77
C THR A 554 34.23 -37.00 30.31
N GLY A 555 34.25 -36.07 31.30
CA GLY A 555 34.90 -34.76 31.17
C GLY A 555 34.45 -33.73 32.22
N ARG A 556 35.37 -33.10 32.97
CA ARG A 556 35.08 -31.96 33.87
C ARG A 556 35.28 -30.62 33.13
N SER A 557 34.34 -29.70 33.34
CA SER A 557 34.31 -28.23 33.08
C SER A 557 35.60 -27.51 32.63
N PRO A 558 35.49 -26.47 31.78
CA PRO A 558 35.41 -25.12 32.37
C PRO A 558 34.44 -24.12 31.67
N LEU A 559 34.25 -22.98 32.35
CA LEU A 559 33.38 -21.83 32.00
C LEU A 559 33.77 -21.15 30.66
N PRO A 560 32.82 -20.51 29.95
CA PRO A 560 33.11 -19.78 28.72
C PRO A 560 33.90 -18.49 28.98
N ARG A 561 34.95 -18.26 28.19
CA ARG A 561 35.73 -17.01 28.18
C ARG A 561 35.06 -15.96 27.29
N PHE A 562 35.17 -14.69 27.68
CA PHE A 562 34.83 -13.55 26.84
C PHE A 562 35.66 -13.56 25.55
N ALA A 563 34.99 -13.38 24.40
CA ALA A 563 35.64 -13.11 23.13
C ALA A 563 35.95 -11.61 23.02
N VAL A 564 37.22 -11.27 22.83
CA VAL A 564 37.67 -9.89 22.60
C VAL A 564 37.72 -9.62 21.09
N SER A 565 36.73 -8.90 20.57
CA SER A 565 36.77 -8.41 19.19
C SER A 565 37.87 -7.37 19.03
N ARG A 566 38.83 -7.63 18.14
CA ARG A 566 39.88 -6.67 17.76
C ARG A 566 39.45 -5.91 16.51
N SER A 567 38.98 -4.68 16.66
CA SER A 567 38.89 -3.70 15.58
C SER A 567 40.08 -2.75 15.66
N GLY A 568 40.96 -2.77 14.64
CA GLY A 568 42.00 -1.76 14.47
C GLY A 568 41.45 -0.48 13.84
N PRO A 569 42.17 0.66 13.91
CA PRO A 569 41.70 1.91 13.33
C PRO A 569 41.80 1.90 11.80
N LEU A 570 40.72 2.28 11.13
CA LEU A 570 40.73 2.60 9.70
C LEU A 570 41.38 3.98 9.50
N MET A 571 42.49 4.01 8.77
CA MET A 571 43.13 5.25 8.32
C MET A 571 42.26 5.92 7.24
N TYR A 572 41.99 7.21 7.40
CA TYR A 572 41.45 8.04 6.32
C TYR A 572 42.47 8.19 5.18
N LYS A 573 41.99 8.04 3.94
CA LYS A 573 42.58 8.66 2.75
C LYS A 573 41.54 8.81 1.66
#